data_AF-A0A929CKF0-F1
#
_entry.id   AF-A0A929CKF0-F1
#
_cell.length_a   1.000
_cell.length_b   1.000
_cell.length_c   1.000
_cell.angle_alpha   90.00
_cell.angle_beta   90.00
_cell.angle_gamma   90.00
#
_symmetry.space_group_name_H-M   'P 1'
#
loop_
_entity.id
_entity.type
_entity.pdbx_description
1 polymer ?
#
loop_
_entity_poly.entity_id
_entity_poly.type
_entity_poly.pdbx_seq_one_letter_code
_entity_poly.pdbx_strand_id
1 'polypeptide(L)'
;MFYFDYVEPVFRPPSEARSLIFQITVGCSQNQCRFCGMYKMKQFHVRPVEEIAAEIALVPRQHREHYRRIFLADGDALVYPQKGLLDILDLLAENFPNLTRIGAYASPNSLTTKTVAELALLKERKLRILYFGLESGDAPTLALVNKGFPPEQM
;
A
#
# COMPACT_ATOMS: atom_id res chain seq x y z
N MET A 1 -10.23 -15.35 12.13
CA MET A 1 -9.25 -16.19 11.42
C MET A 1 -8.88 -15.46 10.15
N PHE A 2 -7.60 -15.14 9.96
CA PHE A 2 -7.11 -14.59 8.69
C PHE A 2 -6.91 -15.73 7.68
N TYR A 3 -6.95 -15.43 6.37
CA TYR A 3 -6.79 -16.46 5.33
C TYR A 3 -5.34 -16.88 5.13
N PHE A 4 -4.41 -16.03 5.54
CA PHE A 4 -2.96 -16.18 5.44
C PHE A 4 -2.32 -15.33 6.56
N ASP A 5 -1.05 -15.62 6.84
CA ASP A 5 -0.31 -14.95 7.91
C ASP A 5 0.21 -13.59 7.46
N TYR A 6 0.16 -12.62 8.38
CA TYR A 6 0.75 -11.31 8.18
C TYR A 6 2.15 -11.22 8.78
N VAL A 7 2.99 -10.39 8.17
CA VAL A 7 4.19 -9.89 8.86
C VAL A 7 3.73 -8.80 9.82
N GLU A 8 3.62 -9.12 11.10
CA GLU A 8 3.16 -8.21 12.13
C GLU A 8 4.25 -7.19 12.55
N PRO A 9 3.87 -6.01 13.09
CA PRO A 9 2.50 -5.50 13.24
C PRO A 9 1.92 -4.94 11.93
N VAL A 10 0.64 -5.19 11.66
CA VAL A 10 -0.10 -4.60 10.52
C VAL A 10 -0.89 -3.36 10.92
N PHE A 11 -0.75 -2.29 10.15
CA PHE A 11 -1.48 -1.05 10.36
C PHE A 11 -2.38 -0.72 9.17
N ARG A 12 -3.55 -0.16 9.46
CA ARG A 12 -4.48 0.39 8.48
C ARG A 12 -5.19 1.62 9.05
N PRO A 13 -5.61 2.57 8.22
CA PRO A 13 -6.40 3.70 8.68
C PRO A 13 -7.82 3.25 9.05
N PRO A 14 -8.52 3.97 9.97
CA PRO A 14 -9.87 3.61 10.40
C PRO A 14 -10.88 3.46 9.25
N SER A 15 -10.73 4.26 8.20
CA SER A 15 -11.56 4.19 6.98
C SER A 15 -11.46 2.86 6.22
N GLU A 16 -10.39 2.09 6.44
CA GLU A 16 -10.12 0.79 5.83
C GLU A 16 -10.47 -0.39 6.77
N ALA A 17 -11.21 -0.14 7.86
CA ALA A 17 -11.57 -1.16 8.87
C ALA A 17 -12.30 -2.41 8.32
N ARG A 18 -12.97 -2.30 7.17
CA ARG A 18 -13.68 -3.42 6.51
C ARG A 18 -12.97 -3.93 5.25
N SER A 19 -11.75 -3.47 4.99
CA SER A 19 -11.00 -3.88 3.81
C SER A 19 -10.23 -5.16 4.11
N LEU A 20 -10.17 -6.05 3.12
CA LEU A 20 -9.24 -7.17 3.16
C LEU A 20 -7.82 -6.61 2.96
N ILE A 21 -6.88 -7.05 3.79
CA ILE A 21 -5.52 -6.51 3.79
C ILE A 21 -4.60 -7.48 3.05
N PHE A 22 -3.80 -6.95 2.13
CA PHE A 22 -2.65 -7.62 1.54
C PHE A 22 -1.39 -6.80 1.80
N GLN A 23 -0.28 -7.47 2.12
CA GLN A 23 1.04 -6.84 2.19
C GLN A 23 1.76 -7.15 0.89
N ILE A 24 1.79 -6.21 -0.06
CA ILE A 24 2.54 -6.36 -1.32
C ILE A 24 3.98 -5.86 -1.19
N THR A 25 4.19 -5.00 -0.20
CA THR A 25 5.50 -4.67 0.36
C THR A 25 5.42 -4.95 1.86
N VAL A 26 6.58 -5.14 2.47
CA VAL A 26 6.69 -5.24 3.93
C VAL A 26 7.50 -4.05 4.42
N GLY A 27 7.12 -3.46 5.57
CA GLY A 27 7.83 -2.33 6.15
C GLY A 27 7.59 -1.01 5.41
N CYS A 28 8.58 -0.10 5.39
CA CYS A 28 8.46 1.20 4.75
C CYS A 28 9.74 1.53 3.98
N SER A 29 9.62 2.02 2.75
CA SER A 29 10.75 2.36 1.88
C SER A 29 11.63 3.49 2.45
N GLN A 30 11.05 4.38 3.27
CA GLN A 30 11.76 5.46 3.95
C GLN A 30 12.31 5.03 5.31
N ASN A 31 11.45 4.51 6.20
CA ASN A 31 11.72 4.06 7.58
C ASN A 31 12.68 4.89 8.48
N GLN A 32 13.03 6.13 8.11
CA GLN A 32 13.97 7.00 8.83
C GLN A 32 13.28 8.15 9.61
N CYS A 33 11.95 8.28 9.49
CA CYS A 33 11.17 9.28 10.22
C CYS A 33 11.32 9.04 11.73
N ARG A 34 11.64 10.09 12.50
CA ARG A 34 11.94 10.01 13.93
C ARG A 34 10.72 9.70 14.80
N PHE A 35 9.55 10.18 14.40
CA PHE A 35 8.29 9.94 15.13
C PHE A 35 7.67 8.55 14.86
N CYS A 36 8.05 7.90 13.75
CA CYS A 36 7.35 6.71 13.29
C CYS A 36 7.78 5.48 14.09
N GLY A 37 6.86 4.91 14.88
CA GLY A 37 7.05 3.63 15.57
C GLY A 37 6.55 2.41 14.79
N MET A 38 5.80 2.60 13.69
CA MET A 38 5.04 1.54 13.03
C MET A 38 5.93 0.47 12.38
N TYR A 39 6.92 0.89 11.59
CA TYR A 39 7.66 -0.01 10.71
C TYR A 39 9.10 -0.28 11.16
N LYS A 40 9.49 0.14 12.37
CA LYS A 40 10.87 0.03 12.88
C LYS A 40 11.35 -1.41 13.09
N MET A 41 10.42 -2.35 13.28
CA MET A 41 10.70 -3.77 13.45
C MET A 41 10.67 -4.57 12.14
N LYS A 42 10.42 -3.90 11.01
CA LYS A 42 10.29 -4.53 9.69
C LYS A 42 11.40 -4.07 8.75
N GLN A 43 12.00 -5.02 8.03
CA GLN A 43 12.91 -4.71 6.94
C GLN A 43 12.13 -4.55 5.65
N PHE A 44 12.37 -3.44 4.96
CA PHE A 44 11.65 -3.14 3.73
C PHE A 44 12.02 -4.12 2.62
N HIS A 45 11.01 -4.73 2.00
CA HIS A 45 11.16 -5.48 0.77
C HIS A 45 9.86 -5.49 -0.03
N VAL A 46 10.01 -5.69 -1.34
CA VAL A 46 8.90 -5.92 -2.28
C VAL A 46 8.66 -7.42 -2.32
N ARG A 47 7.41 -7.86 -2.16
CA ARG A 47 7.06 -9.27 -2.24
C ARG A 47 6.78 -9.68 -3.69
N PRO A 48 7.17 -10.90 -4.13
CA PRO A 48 6.88 -11.39 -5.47
C PRO A 48 5.37 -11.45 -5.76
N VAL A 49 4.97 -11.23 -7.01
CA VAL A 49 3.55 -11.29 -7.43
C VAL A 49 2.97 -12.68 -7.18
N GLU A 50 3.78 -13.72 -7.32
CA GLU A 50 3.40 -15.12 -7.14
C GLU A 50 2.96 -15.42 -5.71
N GLU A 51 3.62 -14.81 -4.72
CA GLU A 51 3.21 -14.94 -3.31
C GLU A 51 1.84 -14.30 -3.08
N ILE A 52 1.62 -13.10 -3.64
CA ILE A 52 0.35 -12.39 -3.53
C ILE A 52 -0.77 -13.16 -4.24
N ALA A 53 -0.47 -13.74 -5.40
CA ALA A 53 -1.40 -14.60 -6.13
C ALA A 53 -1.78 -15.84 -5.30
N ALA A 54 -0.82 -16.46 -4.62
CA ALA A 54 -1.08 -17.58 -3.72
C ALA A 54 -1.98 -17.16 -2.53
N GLU A 55 -1.74 -15.99 -1.92
CA GLU A 55 -2.61 -15.45 -0.86
C GLU A 55 -4.04 -15.18 -1.35
N ILE A 56 -4.20 -14.62 -2.55
CA ILE A 56 -5.52 -14.44 -3.18
C ILE A 56 -6.22 -15.79 -3.36
N ALA A 57 -5.49 -16.83 -3.78
CA ALA A 57 -6.03 -18.17 -3.97
C ALA A 57 -6.55 -18.80 -2.66
N LEU A 58 -5.92 -18.50 -1.51
CA LEU A 58 -6.35 -18.98 -0.19
C LEU A 58 -7.69 -18.39 0.28
N VAL A 59 -8.12 -17.25 -0.26
CA VAL A 59 -9.43 -16.67 0.08
C VAL A 59 -10.54 -17.49 -0.58
N PRO A 60 -11.46 -18.12 0.18
CA PRO A 60 -12.54 -18.93 -0.40
C PRO A 60 -13.42 -18.12 -1.35
N ARG A 61 -13.81 -18.69 -2.49
CA ARG A 61 -14.63 -18.00 -3.51
C ARG A 61 -15.87 -17.31 -2.93
N GLN A 62 -16.58 -18.00 -2.04
CA GLN A 62 -17.78 -17.49 -1.37
C GLN A 62 -17.50 -16.22 -0.55
N HIS A 63 -16.29 -16.08 0.01
CA HIS A 63 -15.91 -14.92 0.80
C HIS A 63 -15.48 -13.74 -0.07
N ARG A 64 -14.95 -13.99 -1.28
CA ARG A 64 -14.47 -12.93 -2.18
C ARG A 64 -15.57 -11.97 -2.60
N GLU A 65 -16.81 -12.46 -2.70
CA GLU A 65 -17.98 -11.64 -3.01
C GLU A 65 -18.32 -10.61 -1.92
N HIS A 66 -17.90 -10.85 -0.67
CA HIS A 66 -18.18 -9.94 0.44
C HIS A 66 -17.20 -8.75 0.51
N TYR A 67 -16.01 -8.89 -0.06
CA TYR A 67 -15.01 -7.83 -0.04
C TYR A 67 -15.23 -6.83 -1.16
N ARG A 68 -15.77 -5.67 -0.78
CA ARG A 68 -15.88 -4.51 -1.68
C ARG A 68 -14.64 -3.63 -1.70
N ARG A 69 -13.75 -3.80 -0.72
CA ARG A 69 -12.58 -2.95 -0.52
C ARG A 69 -11.37 -3.78 -0.13
N ILE A 70 -10.23 -3.42 -0.70
CA ILE A 70 -8.93 -4.03 -0.41
C ILE A 70 -7.96 -2.93 -0.02
N PHE A 71 -7.10 -3.22 0.96
CA PHE A 71 -6.07 -2.31 1.40
C PHE A 71 -4.69 -2.96 1.23
N LEU A 72 -3.83 -2.30 0.46
CA LEU A 72 -2.42 -2.65 0.29
C LEU A 72 -1.66 -2.01 1.46
N ALA A 73 -1.43 -2.81 2.50
CA ALA A 73 -0.87 -2.34 3.76
C ALA A 73 0.65 -2.20 3.72
N ASP A 74 1.18 -1.85 4.90
CA ASP A 74 2.56 -1.42 5.14
C ASP A 74 2.89 -0.06 4.50
N GLY A 75 4.06 0.48 4.82
CA GLY A 75 4.31 1.92 4.80
C GLY A 75 4.49 2.54 3.42
N ASP A 76 4.64 1.74 2.38
CA ASP A 76 4.76 2.24 1.02
C ASP A 76 4.46 1.15 -0.02
N ALA A 77 3.20 1.03 -0.43
CA ALA A 77 2.78 0.06 -1.44
C ALA A 77 2.93 0.62 -2.87
N LEU A 78 2.87 1.94 -3.04
CA LEU A 78 2.94 2.58 -4.37
C LEU A 78 4.33 2.49 -5.02
N VAL A 79 5.39 2.33 -4.22
CA VAL A 79 6.77 2.14 -4.70
C VAL A 79 6.96 0.82 -5.47
N TYR A 80 5.99 -0.10 -5.39
CA TYR A 80 6.02 -1.37 -6.10
C TYR A 80 6.22 -1.14 -7.62
N PRO A 81 7.09 -1.92 -8.31
CA PRO A 81 7.33 -1.77 -9.75
C PRO A 81 6.04 -1.76 -10.57
N GLN A 82 5.92 -0.83 -11.53
CA GLN A 82 4.65 -0.55 -12.21
C GLN A 82 3.97 -1.78 -12.79
N LYS A 83 4.72 -2.58 -13.55
CA LYS A 83 4.20 -3.80 -14.17
C LYS A 83 3.61 -4.75 -13.13
N GLY A 84 4.38 -5.09 -12.09
CA GLY A 84 3.91 -6.05 -11.09
C GLY A 84 2.79 -5.49 -10.20
N LEU A 85 2.73 -4.17 -9.99
CA LEU A 85 1.59 -3.55 -9.32
C LEU A 85 0.33 -3.70 -10.16
N LEU A 86 0.39 -3.46 -11.48
CA LEU A 86 -0.74 -3.72 -12.38
C LEU A 86 -1.16 -5.19 -12.36
N ASP A 87 -0.20 -6.11 -12.44
CA ASP A 87 -0.46 -7.57 -12.37
C ASP A 87 -1.23 -7.92 -11.08
N ILE A 88 -0.84 -7.36 -9.93
CA ILE A 88 -1.55 -7.55 -8.65
C ILE A 88 -2.96 -6.95 -8.69
N LEU A 89 -3.12 -5.72 -9.17
CA LEU A 89 -4.44 -5.08 -9.22
C LEU A 89 -5.40 -5.83 -10.14
N ASP A 90 -4.91 -6.37 -11.26
CA ASP A 90 -5.67 -7.19 -12.19
C ASP A 90 -6.08 -8.52 -11.53
N LEU A 91 -5.16 -9.22 -10.86
CA LEU A 91 -5.46 -10.43 -10.09
C LEU A 91 -6.54 -10.17 -9.02
N LEU A 92 -6.47 -9.04 -8.31
CA LEU A 92 -7.49 -8.66 -7.34
C LEU A 92 -8.83 -8.38 -8.02
N ALA A 93 -8.85 -7.68 -9.16
CA ALA A 93 -10.08 -7.41 -9.89
C ALA A 93 -10.74 -8.68 -10.44
N GLU A 94 -9.97 -9.63 -10.93
CA GLU A 94 -10.44 -10.93 -11.43
C GLU A 94 -11.03 -11.82 -10.33
N ASN A 95 -10.42 -11.80 -9.14
CA ASN A 95 -10.79 -12.71 -8.06
C ASN A 95 -11.86 -12.14 -7.12
N PHE A 96 -11.99 -10.81 -7.01
CA PHE A 96 -12.95 -10.15 -6.11
C PHE A 96 -14.03 -9.40 -6.92
N PRO A 97 -15.14 -10.07 -7.29
CA PRO A 97 -16.10 -9.54 -8.28
C PRO A 97 -16.80 -8.25 -7.83
N ASN A 98 -16.99 -8.07 -6.53
CA ASN A 98 -17.65 -6.89 -5.96
C ASN A 98 -16.65 -5.79 -5.52
N LEU A 99 -15.37 -5.93 -5.86
CA LEU A 99 -14.33 -4.96 -5.52
C LEU A 99 -14.62 -3.61 -6.18
N THR A 100 -14.84 -2.58 -5.36
CA THR A 100 -15.09 -1.21 -5.82
C THR A 100 -13.89 -0.30 -5.64
N ARG A 101 -12.99 -0.62 -4.71
CA ARG A 101 -11.87 0.26 -4.34
C ARG A 101 -10.69 -0.49 -3.74
N ILE A 102 -9.50 -0.10 -4.17
CA ILE A 102 -8.23 -0.45 -3.54
C ILE A 102 -7.64 0.83 -2.94
N GLY A 103 -7.19 0.76 -1.69
CA GLY A 103 -6.46 1.81 -1.00
C GLY A 103 -5.05 1.37 -0.66
N ALA A 104 -4.11 2.30 -0.53
CA ALA A 104 -2.73 2.01 -0.14
C ALA A 104 -2.12 3.16 0.65
N TYR A 105 -1.09 2.89 1.46
CA TYR A 105 -0.17 3.94 1.89
C TYR A 105 0.79 4.30 0.75
N ALA A 106 1.14 5.59 0.65
CA ALA A 106 2.12 6.09 -0.29
C ALA A 106 3.10 7.04 0.43
N SER A 107 4.38 6.87 0.17
CA SER A 107 5.41 7.81 0.62
C SER A 107 5.67 8.90 -0.44
N PRO A 108 6.26 10.05 -0.06
CA PRO A 108 6.76 11.04 -1.03
C PRO A 108 7.70 10.40 -2.07
N ASN A 109 8.55 9.46 -1.64
CA ASN A 109 9.46 8.75 -2.54
C ASN A 109 8.70 7.97 -3.63
N SER A 110 7.63 7.28 -3.27
CA SER A 110 6.88 6.47 -4.24
C SER A 110 6.25 7.29 -5.37
N LEU A 111 5.86 8.53 -5.11
CA LEU A 111 5.30 9.41 -6.13
C LEU A 111 6.33 9.83 -7.18
N THR A 112 7.62 9.90 -6.81
CA THR A 112 8.69 10.21 -7.78
C THR A 112 8.97 9.04 -8.73
N THR A 113 8.55 7.82 -8.37
CA THR A 113 8.75 6.61 -9.19
C THR A 113 7.67 6.41 -10.25
N LYS A 114 6.62 7.23 -10.27
CA LYS A 114 5.47 7.08 -11.17
C LYS A 114 5.22 8.36 -11.95
N THR A 115 5.02 8.21 -13.25
CA THR A 115 4.47 9.26 -14.10
C THR A 115 2.97 9.43 -13.86
N VAL A 116 2.43 10.58 -14.26
CA VAL A 116 0.98 10.84 -14.20
C VAL A 116 0.19 9.80 -15.02
N ALA A 117 0.70 9.37 -16.17
CA ALA A 117 0.08 8.33 -16.99
C ALA A 117 0.04 6.98 -16.27
N GLU A 118 1.11 6.60 -15.58
CA GLU A 118 1.16 5.39 -14.78
C GLU A 118 0.18 5.45 -13.61
N LEU A 119 0.09 6.59 -12.90
CA LEU A 119 -0.90 6.80 -11.84
C LEU A 119 -2.34 6.74 -12.36
N ALA A 120 -2.60 7.28 -13.54
CA ALA A 120 -3.91 7.19 -14.20
C ALA A 120 -4.29 5.74 -14.48
N LEU A 121 -3.34 4.93 -14.96
CA LEU A 121 -3.56 3.50 -15.20
C LEU A 121 -3.86 2.72 -13.91
N LEU A 122 -3.13 3.01 -12.81
CA LEU A 122 -3.42 2.42 -11.50
C LEU A 122 -4.83 2.80 -11.01
N LYS A 123 -5.24 4.05 -11.23
CA LYS A 123 -6.58 4.55 -10.90
C LYS A 123 -7.67 3.83 -11.68
N GLU A 124 -7.45 3.55 -12.96
CA GLU A 124 -8.35 2.73 -13.79
C GLU A 124 -8.51 1.32 -13.21
N ARG A 125 -7.45 0.76 -12.64
CA ARG A 125 -7.45 -0.51 -11.89
C ARG A 125 -7.88 -0.40 -10.43
N LYS A 126 -8.74 0.58 -10.14
CA LYS A 126 -9.42 0.78 -8.84
C LYS A 126 -8.49 1.15 -7.67
N LEU A 127 -7.21 1.44 -7.88
CA LEU A 127 -6.39 2.11 -6.86
C LEU A 127 -6.83 3.57 -6.75
N ARG A 128 -7.82 3.85 -5.90
CA ARG A 128 -8.50 5.16 -5.85
C ARG A 128 -8.11 6.01 -4.65
N ILE A 129 -7.49 5.41 -3.63
CA ILE A 129 -7.06 6.14 -2.42
C ILE A 129 -5.60 5.84 -2.14
N LEU A 130 -4.83 6.91 -2.02
CA LEU A 130 -3.49 6.87 -1.46
C LEU A 130 -3.50 7.67 -0.16
N TYR A 131 -3.17 7.01 0.94
CA TYR A 131 -2.91 7.65 2.22
C TYR A 131 -1.49 8.17 2.18
N PHE A 132 -1.37 9.44 1.82
CA PHE A 132 -0.09 10.10 1.61
C PHE A 132 0.48 10.64 2.92
N GLY A 133 1.68 10.17 3.30
CA GLY A 133 2.36 10.66 4.48
C GLY A 133 3.07 11.98 4.21
N LEU A 134 2.34 13.10 4.27
CA LEU A 134 2.89 14.46 4.17
C LEU A 134 3.57 14.90 5.48
N GLU A 135 2.91 14.65 6.61
CA GLU A 135 3.22 15.06 7.98
C GLU A 135 3.21 16.58 8.26
N SER A 136 3.84 17.40 7.42
CA SER A 136 3.91 18.85 7.59
C SER A 136 4.27 19.55 6.27
N GLY A 137 3.89 20.83 6.13
CA GLY A 137 4.38 21.73 5.08
C GLY A 137 5.50 22.67 5.55
N ASP A 138 5.90 22.59 6.83
CA ASP A 138 6.95 23.44 7.41
C ASP A 138 8.33 22.76 7.32
N ALA A 139 9.26 23.39 6.61
CA ALA A 139 10.59 22.82 6.36
C ALA A 139 11.39 22.51 7.64
N PRO A 140 11.47 23.41 8.65
CA PRO A 140 12.07 23.08 9.94
C PRO A 140 11.46 21.84 10.62
N THR A 141 10.13 21.70 10.58
CA THR A 141 9.43 20.53 11.15
C THR A 141 9.81 19.26 10.40
N LEU A 142 9.79 19.26 9.07
CA LEU A 142 10.16 18.10 8.24
C LEU A 142 11.61 17.66 8.47
N ALA A 143 12.53 18.63 8.62
CA ALA A 143 13.92 18.37 8.97
C ALA A 143 14.05 17.81 10.39
N LEU A 144 13.34 18.39 11.37
CA LEU A 144 13.32 17.93 12.75
C LEU A 144 12.87 16.47 12.86
N VAL A 145 11.86 16.07 12.09
CA VAL A 145 11.35 14.70 12.12
C VAL A 145 12.05 13.75 11.15
N ASN A 146 13.04 14.23 10.40
CA ASN A 146 13.75 13.48 9.38
C ASN A 146 12.81 12.82 8.34
N LYS A 147 11.87 13.60 7.79
CA LYS A 147 10.91 13.08 6.81
C LYS A 147 11.60 12.64 5.51
N GLY A 148 12.74 13.26 5.18
CA GLY A 148 13.56 12.94 4.01
C GLY A 148 13.16 13.69 2.74
N PHE A 149 12.14 14.55 2.80
CA PHE A 149 11.65 15.35 1.67
C PHE A 149 11.34 16.77 2.15
N PRO A 150 11.72 17.81 1.40
CA PRO A 150 11.35 19.18 1.70
C PRO A 150 9.93 19.48 1.18
N PRO A 151 9.25 20.54 1.67
CA PRO A 151 7.87 20.85 1.29
C PRO A 151 7.66 21.04 -0.21
N GLU A 152 8.65 21.57 -0.94
CA GLU A 152 8.55 21.89 -2.37
C GLU A 152 8.55 20.65 -3.28
N GLN A 153 8.94 19.49 -2.74
CA GLN A 153 8.98 18.22 -3.45
C GLN A 153 7.78 17.30 -3.13
N MET A 154 6.87 17.75 -2.27
CA MET A 154 5.65 17.03 -1.89
C MET A 154 4.46 17.49 -2.73
#